data_AF-A0A1X2Z4V7-F1
#
_entry.id   AF-A0A1X2Z4V7-F1
#
_cell.length_a   1.000
_cell.length_b   1.000
_cell.length_c   1.000
_cell.angle_alpha   90.00
_cell.angle_beta   90.00
_cell.angle_gamma   90.00
#
_symmetry.space_group_name_H-M   'P 1'
#
loop_
_entity.id
_entity.type
_entity.pdbx_description
1 polymer ?
#
loop_
_entity_poly.entity_id
_entity_poly.type
_entity_poly.pdbx_seq_one_letter_code
_entity_poly.pdbx_strand_id
1 'polypeptide(L)'
;MTFPQQPQQPQYPQYPQGPAPQYPQSQFPQQLQQPNRNPFFEWLQRAKRDFSRIGASLCLMVIIWYAGVFLLKGVVRAVAGGVGAGGDMPNWMTFLISDVPLYLIAMPVAVVLMGKSTVIETRKFNMKPGMFFKLLFMCLPMMWVGSMVGSMLSLALSDGEATNRVADLAMQTNIWNVVFLVILGPIFEEWMFRKQLIDHTRKYGEKTAILLSGLAFGLFHMNLFQFFYAFLLGVMFGYIYMRTSKLRYSTAMHMIINFNGGVLAPWILTRVDLDQLDKVSQAAENGNVAAMEQWASQNATGLAIMLVYFLLYGAVILVGFVLLIRNFRKAEFYTAPEELPRGVRAKTVYGNVGMVTFIVLTVLLTAIGLFL
;
A
#
# COMPACT_ATOMS: atom_id res chain seq x y z
N MET A 1 9.28 23.67 0.28
CA MET A 1 10.30 22.61 0.08
C MET A 1 11.00 23.03 -1.19
N THR A 2 12.31 22.94 -1.29
CA THR A 2 13.01 23.29 -2.52
C THR A 2 13.88 22.10 -2.87
N PHE A 3 13.35 21.25 -3.74
CA PHE A 3 14.18 20.33 -4.48
C PHE A 3 14.85 21.10 -5.64
N PRO A 4 16.01 20.68 -6.14
CA PRO A 4 16.64 21.33 -7.29
C PRO A 4 15.67 21.40 -8.47
N GLN A 5 15.50 22.59 -9.06
CA GLN A 5 14.71 22.74 -10.28
C GLN A 5 15.31 21.89 -11.41
N GLN A 6 14.46 21.20 -12.16
CA GLN A 6 14.90 20.57 -13.41
C GLN A 6 15.26 21.67 -14.41
N PRO A 7 16.38 21.54 -15.15
CA PRO A 7 16.64 22.38 -16.32
C PRO A 7 15.53 22.17 -17.37
N GLN A 8 15.28 23.22 -18.17
CA GLN A 8 14.33 23.17 -19.29
C GLN A 8 14.60 21.96 -20.19
N GLN A 9 13.53 21.25 -20.55
CA GLN A 9 13.59 20.18 -21.54
C GLN A 9 14.11 20.73 -22.88
N PRO A 10 14.91 19.97 -23.64
CA PRO A 10 15.31 20.37 -24.98
C PRO A 10 14.08 20.63 -25.85
N GLN A 11 14.01 21.81 -26.46
CA GLN A 11 13.00 22.12 -27.47
C GLN A 11 13.18 21.15 -28.64
N TYR A 12 12.10 20.46 -29.02
CA TYR A 12 12.08 19.66 -30.24
C TYR A 12 12.31 20.58 -31.45
N PRO A 13 13.15 20.18 -32.42
CA PRO A 13 13.41 20.98 -33.61
C PRO A 13 12.11 21.22 -34.38
N GLN A 14 11.78 22.49 -34.62
CA GLN A 14 10.75 22.85 -35.57
C GLN A 14 11.25 22.52 -36.97
N TYR A 15 10.48 21.71 -37.71
CA TYR A 15 10.80 21.38 -39.09
C TYR A 15 10.67 22.64 -39.96
N PRO A 16 11.71 22.99 -40.77
CA PRO A 16 11.60 24.06 -41.74
C PRO A 16 10.54 23.70 -42.78
N GLN A 17 9.55 24.57 -42.97
CA GLN A 17 8.62 24.48 -44.10
C GLN A 17 9.34 24.94 -45.38
N GLY A 18 10.08 24.04 -46.00
CA GLY A 18 10.56 24.21 -47.37
C GLY A 18 9.50 23.81 -48.39
N PRO A 19 9.49 24.40 -49.60
CA PRO A 19 8.56 24.01 -50.66
C PRO A 19 8.77 22.54 -51.06
N ALA A 20 7.67 21.81 -51.24
CA ALA A 20 7.67 20.38 -51.53
C ALA A 20 8.31 20.06 -52.91
N PRO A 21 9.18 19.04 -53.02
CA PRO A 21 9.67 18.58 -54.31
C PRO A 21 8.53 17.91 -55.12
N GLN A 22 8.39 18.29 -56.40
CA GLN A 22 7.50 17.61 -57.34
C GLN A 22 8.17 16.32 -57.84
N TYR A 23 7.55 15.17 -57.55
CA TYR A 23 7.92 13.87 -58.13
C TYR A 23 6.90 13.44 -59.19
N PRO A 24 7.30 12.71 -60.25
CA PRO A 24 6.38 12.23 -61.28
C PRO A 24 5.39 11.19 -60.73
N GLN A 25 4.13 11.26 -61.18
CA GLN A 25 3.06 10.35 -60.80
C GLN A 25 3.32 8.92 -61.32
N SER A 26 3.87 8.05 -60.48
CA SER A 26 3.78 6.60 -60.66
C SER A 26 2.47 6.08 -60.05
N GLN A 27 1.76 5.23 -60.80
CA GLN A 27 0.50 4.59 -60.41
C GLN A 27 0.63 3.88 -59.05
N PHE A 28 0.06 4.47 -58.00
CA PHE A 28 -0.09 3.81 -56.71
C PHE A 28 -1.32 2.89 -56.76
N PRO A 29 -1.25 1.63 -56.32
CA PRO A 29 -2.46 0.88 -55.98
C PRO A 29 -3.19 1.68 -54.90
N GLN A 30 -4.51 1.86 -55.07
CA GLN A 30 -5.38 2.58 -54.13
C GLN A 30 -5.06 2.14 -52.70
N GLN A 31 -4.27 2.95 -51.98
CA GLN A 31 -4.11 2.81 -50.56
C GLN A 31 -5.51 3.05 -49.99
N LEU A 32 -6.13 1.99 -49.48
CA LEU A 32 -7.30 2.07 -48.61
C LEU A 32 -7.05 3.20 -47.63
N GLN A 33 -7.75 4.33 -47.81
CA GLN A 33 -7.70 5.46 -46.89
C GLN A 33 -7.97 4.90 -45.50
N GLN A 34 -6.91 4.82 -44.67
CA GLN A 34 -7.11 4.52 -43.27
C GLN A 34 -8.08 5.59 -42.74
N PRO A 35 -9.15 5.19 -42.02
CA PRO A 35 -10.12 6.17 -41.55
C PRO A 35 -9.36 7.23 -40.76
N ASN A 36 -9.64 8.51 -41.04
CA ASN A 36 -9.00 9.67 -40.43
C ASN A 36 -9.24 9.65 -38.90
N ARG A 37 -8.48 8.84 -38.17
CA ARG A 37 -8.64 8.62 -36.73
C ARG A 37 -7.86 9.69 -36.01
N ASN A 38 -8.55 10.43 -35.14
CA ASN A 38 -7.95 11.49 -34.35
C ASN A 38 -6.80 10.92 -33.47
N PRO A 39 -5.54 11.37 -33.65
CA PRO A 39 -4.38 10.86 -32.91
C PRO A 39 -4.53 10.94 -31.38
N PHE A 40 -5.24 11.95 -30.89
CA PHE A 40 -5.55 12.11 -29.47
C PHE A 40 -6.45 10.98 -28.96
N PHE A 41 -7.46 10.59 -29.72
CA PHE A 41 -8.37 9.51 -29.35
C PHE A 41 -7.65 8.17 -29.29
N GLU A 42 -6.78 7.90 -30.25
CA GLU A 42 -5.98 6.68 -30.26
C GLU A 42 -5.02 6.61 -29.07
N TRP A 43 -4.35 7.74 -28.75
CA TRP A 43 -3.51 7.83 -27.56
C TRP A 43 -4.30 7.59 -26.28
N LEU A 44 -5.47 8.21 -26.14
CA LEU A 44 -6.33 8.04 -24.97
C LEU A 44 -6.81 6.58 -24.83
N GLN A 45 -7.12 5.92 -25.96
CA GLN A 45 -7.49 4.52 -25.98
C GLN A 45 -6.31 3.60 -25.60
N ARG A 46 -5.08 3.93 -26.00
CA ARG A 46 -3.86 3.25 -25.53
C ARG A 46 -3.67 3.42 -24.03
N ALA A 47 -3.77 4.65 -23.50
CA ALA A 47 -3.69 4.90 -22.06
C ALA A 47 -4.75 4.10 -21.28
N LYS A 48 -6.00 4.07 -21.76
CA LYS A 48 -7.08 3.27 -21.15
C LYS A 48 -6.74 1.76 -21.16
N ARG A 49 -6.13 1.26 -22.23
CA ARG A 49 -5.71 -0.13 -22.35
C ARG A 49 -4.57 -0.46 -21.38
N ASP A 50 -3.61 0.44 -21.21
CA ASP A 50 -2.51 0.28 -20.25
C ASP A 50 -3.07 0.18 -18.82
N PHE A 51 -3.94 1.10 -18.40
CA PHE A 51 -4.59 0.99 -17.08
C PHE A 51 -5.47 -0.25 -16.94
N SER A 52 -6.17 -0.66 -18.00
CA SER A 52 -6.95 -1.91 -17.98
C SER A 52 -6.10 -3.15 -17.82
N ARG A 53 -4.91 -3.20 -18.44
CA ARG A 53 -3.96 -4.30 -18.26
C ARG A 53 -3.41 -4.32 -16.85
N ILE A 54 -3.08 -3.15 -16.30
CA ILE A 54 -2.63 -3.01 -14.90
C ILE A 54 -3.71 -3.53 -13.95
N GLY A 55 -4.96 -3.07 -14.07
CA GLY A 55 -6.05 -3.55 -13.22
C GLY A 55 -6.28 -5.05 -13.34
N ALA A 56 -6.29 -5.59 -14.56
CA ALA A 56 -6.41 -7.03 -14.78
C ALA A 56 -5.26 -7.83 -14.16
N SER A 57 -4.02 -7.32 -14.23
CA SER A 57 -2.85 -7.96 -13.61
C SER A 57 -2.92 -7.99 -12.08
N LEU A 58 -3.38 -6.89 -11.45
CA LEU A 58 -3.59 -6.82 -10.00
C LEU A 58 -4.73 -7.73 -9.55
N CYS A 59 -5.80 -7.83 -10.35
CA CYS A 59 -6.88 -8.77 -10.12
C CYS A 59 -6.39 -10.22 -10.16
N LEU A 60 -5.65 -10.60 -11.20
CA LEU A 60 -5.07 -11.94 -11.32
C LEU A 60 -4.07 -12.23 -10.21
N MET A 61 -3.31 -11.24 -9.74
CA MET A 61 -2.44 -11.38 -8.57
C MET A 61 -3.21 -11.87 -7.34
N VAL A 62 -4.36 -11.24 -7.03
CA VAL A 62 -5.20 -11.62 -5.89
C VAL A 62 -5.76 -13.03 -6.08
N ILE A 63 -6.25 -13.36 -7.28
CA ILE A 63 -6.81 -14.68 -7.58
C ILE A 63 -5.75 -15.78 -7.43
N ILE A 64 -4.57 -15.59 -8.04
CA ILE A 64 -3.46 -16.55 -7.97
C ILE A 64 -3.00 -16.71 -6.52
N TRP A 65 -2.91 -15.61 -5.77
CA TRP A 65 -2.54 -15.65 -4.36
C TRP A 65 -3.52 -16.52 -3.56
N TYR A 66 -4.82 -16.21 -3.58
CA TYR A 66 -5.82 -16.96 -2.80
C TYR A 66 -5.93 -18.42 -3.25
N ALA A 67 -5.87 -18.69 -4.55
CA ALA A 67 -5.84 -20.06 -5.07
C ALA A 67 -4.61 -20.81 -4.57
N GLY A 68 -3.44 -20.18 -4.58
CA GLY A 68 -2.20 -20.75 -4.06
C GLY A 68 -2.27 -21.04 -2.55
N VAL A 69 -2.81 -20.11 -1.76
CA VAL A 69 -3.05 -20.30 -0.32
C VAL A 69 -3.98 -21.49 -0.10
N PHE A 70 -5.09 -21.57 -0.82
CA PHE A 70 -6.06 -22.67 -0.70
C PHE A 70 -5.42 -24.02 -1.02
N LEU A 71 -4.67 -24.11 -2.14
CA LEU A 71 -3.98 -25.33 -2.55
C LEU A 71 -2.91 -25.74 -1.53
N LEU A 72 -2.06 -24.82 -1.08
CA LEU A 72 -1.02 -25.12 -0.10
C LEU A 72 -1.61 -25.55 1.25
N LYS A 73 -2.67 -24.90 1.73
CA LYS A 73 -3.40 -25.34 2.95
C LYS A 73 -3.93 -26.77 2.78
N GLY A 74 -4.49 -27.10 1.61
CA GLY A 74 -4.97 -28.45 1.30
C GLY A 74 -3.86 -29.49 1.32
N VAL A 75 -2.72 -29.20 0.68
CA VAL A 75 -1.54 -30.07 0.66
C VAL A 75 -1.00 -30.31 2.06
N VAL A 76 -0.83 -29.25 2.87
CA VAL A 76 -0.30 -29.44 4.23
C VAL A 76 -1.24 -30.29 5.09
N ARG A 77 -2.56 -30.07 5.00
CA ARG A 77 -3.54 -30.90 5.72
C ARG A 77 -3.47 -32.37 5.31
N ALA A 78 -3.28 -32.65 4.02
CA ALA A 78 -3.18 -34.01 3.49
C ALA A 78 -1.86 -34.70 3.89
N VAL A 79 -0.73 -33.99 3.84
CA VAL A 79 0.60 -34.55 4.10
C VAL A 79 0.91 -34.65 5.60
N ALA A 80 0.47 -33.69 6.40
CA ALA A 80 0.76 -33.67 7.83
C ALA A 80 -0.16 -34.59 8.66
N GLY A 81 -0.86 -35.53 8.03
CA GLY A 81 -1.69 -36.53 8.72
C GLY A 81 -2.81 -35.94 9.58
N GLY A 82 -3.30 -34.76 9.23
CA GLY A 82 -4.30 -34.04 10.04
C GLY A 82 -3.73 -33.12 11.13
N VAL A 83 -2.41 -32.93 11.22
CA VAL A 83 -1.84 -31.82 12.02
C VAL A 83 -2.37 -30.50 11.42
N GLY A 84 -3.17 -29.78 12.21
CA GLY A 84 -3.89 -28.57 11.76
C GLY A 84 -5.21 -28.84 11.03
N ALA A 85 -5.72 -30.08 11.00
CA ALA A 85 -7.06 -30.39 10.49
C ALA A 85 -8.19 -29.97 11.46
N GLY A 86 -7.85 -29.62 12.71
CA GLY A 86 -8.78 -29.05 13.70
C GLY A 86 -8.13 -28.08 14.71
N GLY A 87 -6.90 -27.61 14.45
CA GLY A 87 -6.18 -26.68 15.33
C GLY A 87 -5.39 -25.64 14.54
N ASP A 88 -5.02 -24.54 15.20
CA ASP A 88 -4.29 -23.45 14.59
C ASP A 88 -2.90 -23.90 14.12
N MET A 89 -2.55 -23.54 12.88
CA MET A 89 -1.21 -23.78 12.33
C MET A 89 -0.20 -22.84 13.00
N PRO A 90 1.04 -23.28 13.29
CA PRO A 90 2.08 -22.40 13.78
C PRO A 90 2.28 -21.20 12.85
N ASN A 91 2.52 -20.00 13.41
CA ASN A 91 2.55 -18.75 12.64
C ASN A 91 3.51 -18.75 11.45
N TRP A 92 4.68 -19.35 11.59
CA TRP A 92 5.66 -19.44 10.49
C TRP A 92 5.06 -20.17 9.28
N MET A 93 4.22 -21.17 9.53
CA MET A 93 3.55 -21.93 8.47
C MET A 93 2.43 -21.10 7.86
N THR A 94 1.67 -20.36 8.67
CA THR A 94 0.67 -19.40 8.19
C THR A 94 1.29 -18.34 7.27
N PHE A 95 2.44 -17.77 7.66
CA PHE A 95 3.18 -16.82 6.82
C PHE A 95 3.66 -17.48 5.53
N LEU A 96 4.32 -18.65 5.59
CA LEU A 96 4.81 -19.30 4.37
C LEU A 96 3.68 -19.67 3.40
N ILE A 97 2.57 -20.20 3.90
CA ILE A 97 1.42 -20.58 3.07
C ILE A 97 0.81 -19.34 2.38
N SER A 98 0.78 -18.20 3.07
CA SER A 98 0.35 -16.92 2.50
C SER A 98 1.35 -16.35 1.51
N ASP A 99 2.61 -16.21 1.93
CA ASP A 99 3.57 -15.31 1.31
C ASP A 99 4.32 -15.96 0.15
N VAL A 100 4.48 -17.29 0.16
CA VAL A 100 5.12 -18.02 -0.94
C VAL A 100 4.32 -17.88 -2.24
N PRO A 101 3.01 -18.18 -2.29
CA PRO A 101 2.22 -17.96 -3.50
C PRO A 101 2.19 -16.49 -3.91
N LEU A 102 2.15 -15.56 -2.96
CA LEU A 102 2.10 -14.14 -3.24
C LEU A 102 3.40 -13.63 -3.87
N TYR A 103 4.52 -13.78 -3.17
CA TYR A 103 5.79 -13.17 -3.55
C TYR A 103 6.50 -13.91 -4.67
N LEU A 104 6.41 -15.24 -4.71
CA LEU A 104 7.15 -16.03 -5.71
C LEU A 104 6.36 -16.29 -7.00
N ILE A 105 5.03 -16.19 -6.96
CA ILE A 105 4.17 -16.52 -8.11
C ILE A 105 3.31 -15.34 -8.51
N ALA A 106 2.38 -14.93 -7.65
CA ALA A 106 1.36 -13.95 -8.01
C ALA A 106 1.95 -12.60 -8.41
N MET A 107 2.89 -12.07 -7.61
CA MET A 107 3.52 -10.78 -7.89
C MET A 107 4.36 -10.81 -9.18
N PRO A 108 5.30 -11.76 -9.41
CA PRO A 108 6.02 -11.84 -10.68
C PRO A 108 5.09 -11.99 -11.90
N VAL A 109 4.07 -12.83 -11.81
CA VAL A 109 3.08 -13.00 -12.89
C VAL A 109 2.35 -11.67 -13.16
N ALA A 110 1.93 -10.95 -12.12
CA ALA A 110 1.28 -9.66 -12.27
C ALA A 110 2.19 -8.65 -13.00
N VAL A 111 3.48 -8.57 -12.63
CA VAL A 111 4.44 -7.67 -13.31
C VAL A 111 4.61 -8.02 -14.78
N VAL A 112 4.72 -9.31 -15.12
CA VAL A 112 4.81 -9.75 -16.52
C VAL A 112 3.56 -9.34 -17.31
N LEU A 113 2.37 -9.48 -16.70
CA LEU A 113 1.10 -9.12 -17.33
C LEU A 113 0.86 -7.60 -17.43
N MET A 114 1.46 -6.79 -16.55
CA MET A 114 1.46 -5.31 -16.67
C MET A 114 2.17 -4.84 -17.95
N GLY A 115 3.07 -5.66 -18.49
CA GLY A 115 3.84 -5.37 -19.70
C GLY A 115 5.13 -4.61 -19.41
N LYS A 116 5.76 -4.08 -20.46
CA LYS A 116 6.99 -3.29 -20.31
C LYS A 116 6.63 -1.85 -19.93
N SER A 117 7.19 -1.35 -18.84
CA SER A 117 7.20 0.08 -18.55
C SER A 117 7.94 0.81 -19.67
N THR A 118 7.34 1.87 -20.20
CA THR A 118 8.07 2.88 -20.97
C THR A 118 9.01 3.56 -19.99
N VAL A 119 10.26 3.09 -19.94
CA VAL A 119 11.25 3.56 -18.97
C VAL A 119 11.54 5.03 -19.27
N ILE A 120 10.85 5.93 -18.57
CA ILE A 120 11.32 7.30 -18.44
C ILE A 120 12.52 7.22 -17.51
N GLU A 121 13.72 7.43 -18.05
CA GLU A 121 14.91 7.54 -17.21
C GLU A 121 14.68 8.65 -16.18
N THR A 122 14.72 8.27 -14.91
CA THR A 122 14.47 9.20 -13.81
C THR A 122 15.76 9.43 -13.05
N ARG A 123 16.11 10.70 -12.85
CA ARG A 123 17.25 11.05 -12.03
C ARG A 123 16.97 10.64 -10.59
N LYS A 124 17.91 9.92 -9.99
CA LYS A 124 17.81 9.48 -8.60
C LYS A 124 18.30 10.59 -7.68
N PHE A 125 17.48 10.96 -6.69
CA PHE A 125 17.83 11.98 -5.70
C PHE A 125 18.06 11.34 -4.33
N ASN A 126 19.08 11.84 -3.62
CA ASN A 126 19.33 11.45 -2.23
C ASN A 126 18.50 12.33 -1.29
N MET A 127 17.78 11.68 -0.37
CA MET A 127 17.10 12.34 0.72
C MET A 127 18.06 12.56 1.89
N LYS A 128 18.08 13.77 2.46
CA LYS A 128 18.81 14.08 3.70
C LYS A 128 18.14 13.39 4.91
N PRO A 129 18.89 12.95 5.93
CA PRO A 129 18.32 12.29 7.12
C PRO A 129 17.20 13.09 7.81
N GLY A 130 17.36 14.41 7.97
CA GLY A 130 16.33 15.24 8.58
C GLY A 130 15.01 15.26 7.80
N MET A 131 15.06 15.14 6.47
CA MET A 131 13.84 15.02 5.66
C MET A 131 13.21 13.64 5.80
N PHE A 132 14.02 12.59 5.95
CA PHE A 132 13.54 11.24 6.22
C PHE A 132 12.73 11.20 7.52
N PHE A 133 13.29 11.64 8.65
CA PHE A 133 12.56 11.62 9.93
C PHE A 133 11.34 12.54 9.92
N LYS A 134 11.43 13.70 9.26
CA LYS A 134 10.30 14.59 9.09
C LYS A 134 9.13 13.92 8.36
N LEU A 135 9.39 13.16 7.29
CA LEU A 135 8.37 12.42 6.56
C LEU A 135 7.86 11.21 7.34
N LEU A 136 8.74 10.52 8.06
CA LEU A 136 8.36 9.42 8.96
C LEU A 136 7.39 9.91 10.05
N PHE A 137 7.66 11.05 10.69
CA PHE A 137 6.76 11.61 11.69
C PHE A 137 5.42 12.07 11.10
N MET A 138 5.38 12.50 9.83
CA MET A 138 4.11 12.78 9.15
C MET A 138 3.29 11.51 8.89
N CYS A 139 3.90 10.33 8.83
CA CYS A 139 3.20 9.05 8.62
C CYS A 139 2.37 8.65 9.85
N LEU A 140 2.86 8.91 11.07
CA LEU A 140 2.19 8.50 12.31
C LEU A 140 0.76 9.05 12.47
N PRO A 141 0.48 10.35 12.32
CA PRO A 141 -0.90 10.86 12.38
C PRO A 141 -1.76 10.35 11.22
N MET A 142 -1.19 10.12 10.03
CA MET A 142 -1.93 9.48 8.92
C MET A 142 -2.37 8.07 9.30
N MET A 143 -1.50 7.32 9.96
CA MET A 143 -1.82 5.99 10.47
C MET A 143 -2.91 6.04 11.52
N TRP A 144 -2.77 6.92 12.51
CA TRP A 144 -3.74 7.05 13.59
C TRP A 144 -5.12 7.42 13.07
N VAL A 145 -5.22 8.45 12.20
CA VAL A 145 -6.49 8.85 11.58
C VAL A 145 -7.04 7.72 10.71
N GLY A 146 -6.22 7.10 9.86
CA GLY A 146 -6.66 6.01 8.98
C GLY A 146 -7.16 4.79 9.77
N SER A 147 -6.45 4.39 10.83
CA SER A 147 -6.85 3.30 11.70
C SER A 147 -8.16 3.62 12.42
N MET A 148 -8.33 4.85 12.92
CA MET A 148 -9.58 5.27 13.57
C MET A 148 -10.77 5.19 12.61
N VAL A 149 -10.61 5.70 11.38
CA VAL A 149 -11.66 5.61 10.35
C VAL A 149 -11.98 4.15 10.00
N GLY A 150 -10.95 3.32 9.82
CA GLY A 150 -11.12 1.89 9.55
C GLY A 150 -11.85 1.15 10.66
N SER A 151 -11.45 1.37 11.92
CA SER A 151 -12.11 0.77 13.09
C SER A 151 -13.55 1.21 13.26
N MET A 152 -13.83 2.51 13.13
CA MET A 152 -15.21 3.03 13.25
C MET A 152 -16.12 2.51 12.15
N LEU A 153 -15.62 2.43 10.91
CA LEU A 153 -16.41 1.89 9.81
C LEU A 153 -16.60 0.37 9.93
N SER A 154 -15.60 -0.37 10.41
CA SER A 154 -15.73 -1.81 10.67
C SER A 154 -16.77 -2.06 11.77
N LEU A 155 -16.75 -1.28 12.86
CA LEU A 155 -17.77 -1.33 13.91
C LEU A 155 -19.18 -1.06 13.34
N ALA A 156 -19.34 0.02 12.57
CA ALA A 156 -20.63 0.40 12.01
C ALA A 156 -21.19 -0.56 10.96
N LEU A 157 -20.33 -1.26 10.21
CA LEU A 157 -20.76 -2.17 9.14
C LEU A 157 -20.96 -3.62 9.59
N SER A 158 -20.44 -3.99 10.76
CA SER A 158 -20.51 -5.36 11.30
C SER A 158 -21.36 -5.49 12.56
N ASP A 159 -22.03 -4.41 12.98
CA ASP A 159 -22.73 -4.32 14.27
C ASP A 159 -21.84 -4.68 15.49
N GLY A 160 -20.52 -4.51 15.35
CA GLY A 160 -19.52 -4.81 16.40
C GLY A 160 -18.91 -6.21 16.36
N GLU A 161 -19.32 -7.05 15.42
CA GLU A 161 -18.83 -8.44 15.32
C GLU A 161 -17.48 -8.57 14.59
N ALA A 162 -17.05 -7.55 13.84
CA ALA A 162 -15.78 -7.63 13.10
C ALA A 162 -14.56 -7.68 14.02
N THR A 163 -13.69 -8.67 13.81
CA THR A 163 -12.43 -8.83 14.55
C THR A 163 -11.22 -8.36 13.74
N ASN A 164 -10.21 -7.82 14.41
CA ASN A 164 -8.97 -7.38 13.76
C ASN A 164 -7.91 -8.49 13.79
N ARG A 165 -8.04 -9.45 12.87
CA ARG A 165 -7.14 -10.61 12.73
C ARG A 165 -5.65 -10.25 12.61
N VAL A 166 -5.35 -9.05 12.12
CA VAL A 166 -3.96 -8.56 12.01
C VAL A 166 -3.41 -8.18 13.38
N ALA A 167 -4.25 -7.58 14.24
CA ALA A 167 -3.87 -7.34 15.63
C ALA A 167 -3.63 -8.66 16.36
N ASP A 168 -4.49 -9.67 16.16
CA ASP A 168 -4.34 -10.98 16.78
C ASP A 168 -3.02 -11.65 16.37
N LEU A 169 -2.64 -11.57 15.09
CA LEU A 169 -1.37 -12.09 14.60
C LEU A 169 -0.17 -11.30 15.15
N ALA A 170 -0.29 -9.98 15.27
CA ALA A 170 0.77 -9.11 15.80
C ALA A 170 1.03 -9.35 17.30
N MET A 171 -0.02 -9.69 18.08
CA MET A 171 0.09 -10.01 19.51
C MET A 171 0.91 -11.27 19.78
N GLN A 172 1.06 -12.16 18.80
CA GLN A 172 1.89 -13.35 18.90
C GLN A 172 3.37 -13.01 18.67
N THR A 173 3.97 -12.31 19.64
CA THR A 173 5.34 -11.79 19.59
C THR A 173 6.38 -12.89 19.33
N ASN A 174 6.75 -13.08 18.06
CA ASN A 174 7.71 -14.09 17.64
C ASN A 174 8.68 -13.54 16.57
N ILE A 175 9.76 -14.27 16.33
CA ILE A 175 10.78 -13.90 15.32
C ILE A 175 10.21 -13.86 13.90
N TRP A 176 9.14 -14.61 13.62
CA TRP A 176 8.53 -14.69 12.31
C TRP A 176 7.79 -13.40 11.92
N ASN A 177 7.20 -12.68 12.89
CA ASN A 177 6.64 -11.35 12.66
C ASN A 177 7.72 -10.36 12.20
N VAL A 178 8.95 -10.46 12.73
CA VAL A 178 10.08 -9.64 12.27
C VAL A 178 10.44 -9.98 10.82
N VAL A 179 10.56 -11.27 10.49
CA VAL A 179 10.98 -11.70 9.15
C VAL A 179 9.92 -11.35 8.09
N PHE A 180 8.67 -11.75 8.30
CA PHE A 180 7.64 -11.64 7.28
C PHE A 180 6.95 -10.27 7.28
N LEU A 181 6.49 -9.79 8.43
CA LEU A 181 5.72 -8.55 8.53
C LEU A 181 6.61 -7.30 8.52
N VAL A 182 7.78 -7.33 9.17
CA VAL A 182 8.67 -6.16 9.26
C VAL A 182 9.61 -6.06 8.08
N ILE A 183 10.14 -7.17 7.56
CA ILE A 183 11.19 -7.14 6.54
C ILE A 183 10.67 -7.51 5.15
N LEU A 184 10.19 -8.74 4.95
CA LEU A 184 9.84 -9.25 3.62
C LEU A 184 8.65 -8.52 3.02
N GLY A 185 7.56 -8.33 3.78
CA GLY A 185 6.36 -7.61 3.35
C GLY A 185 6.70 -6.24 2.76
N PRO A 186 7.34 -5.33 3.53
CA PRO A 186 7.74 -4.03 3.02
C PRO A 186 8.66 -4.06 1.80
N ILE A 187 9.55 -5.05 1.65
CA ILE A 187 10.42 -5.17 0.47
C ILE A 187 9.58 -5.48 -0.78
N PHE A 188 8.75 -6.52 -0.73
CA PHE A 188 7.95 -6.96 -1.86
C PHE A 188 6.83 -5.98 -2.21
N GLU A 189 6.18 -5.41 -1.21
CA GLU A 189 5.11 -4.44 -1.39
C GLU A 189 5.64 -3.13 -1.99
N GLU A 190 6.75 -2.59 -1.49
CA GLU A 190 7.32 -1.37 -2.06
C GLU A 190 7.89 -1.61 -3.46
N TRP A 191 8.43 -2.80 -3.73
CA TRP A 191 8.79 -3.20 -5.09
C TRP A 191 7.58 -3.24 -6.01
N MET A 192 6.49 -3.92 -5.64
CA MET A 192 5.28 -4.04 -6.47
C MET A 192 4.61 -2.66 -6.68
N PHE A 193 4.27 -1.96 -5.59
CA PHE A 193 3.42 -0.77 -5.69
C PHE A 193 4.20 0.51 -6.00
N ARG A 194 5.47 0.62 -5.61
CA ARG A 194 6.26 1.81 -5.98
C ARG A 194 7.08 1.54 -7.22
N LYS A 195 7.94 0.53 -7.22
CA LYS A 195 8.81 0.32 -8.38
C LYS A 195 8.01 -0.09 -9.61
N GLN A 196 7.18 -1.11 -9.53
CA GLN A 196 6.46 -1.58 -10.72
C GLN A 196 5.32 -0.63 -11.08
N LEU A 197 4.35 -0.44 -10.19
CA LEU A 197 3.14 0.30 -10.53
C LEU A 197 3.38 1.79 -10.85
N ILE A 198 4.23 2.51 -10.10
CA ILE A 198 4.52 3.93 -10.41
C ILE A 198 5.33 4.06 -11.70
N ASP A 199 6.31 3.19 -11.96
CA ASP A 199 7.11 3.31 -13.19
C ASP A 199 6.27 3.06 -14.45
N HIS A 200 5.23 2.23 -14.39
CA HIS A 200 4.31 2.03 -15.53
C HIS A 200 3.37 3.22 -15.75
N THR A 201 3.05 3.98 -14.69
CA THR A 201 1.94 4.94 -14.72
C THR A 201 2.39 6.40 -14.64
N ARG A 202 3.63 6.68 -14.21
CA ARG A 202 4.15 8.04 -14.02
C ARG A 202 4.17 8.87 -15.30
N LYS A 203 4.29 8.24 -16.48
CA LYS A 203 4.17 8.92 -17.78
C LYS A 203 2.83 9.65 -17.96
N TYR A 204 1.77 9.16 -17.32
CA TYR A 204 0.41 9.69 -17.39
C TYR A 204 0.09 10.77 -16.35
N GLY A 205 1.06 11.11 -15.49
CA GLY A 205 0.95 12.16 -14.47
C GLY A 205 1.38 11.67 -13.10
N GLU A 206 2.19 12.47 -12.40
CA GLU A 206 2.74 12.08 -11.09
C GLU A 206 1.64 11.84 -10.04
N LYS A 207 0.65 12.75 -9.96
CA LYS A 207 -0.48 12.61 -9.03
C LYS A 207 -1.30 11.36 -9.33
N THR A 208 -1.51 11.07 -10.61
CA THR A 208 -2.26 9.89 -11.06
C THR A 208 -1.56 8.61 -10.59
N ALA A 209 -0.26 8.51 -10.83
CA ALA A 209 0.54 7.36 -10.44
C ALA A 209 0.59 7.18 -8.92
N ILE A 210 0.78 8.26 -8.16
CA ILE A 210 0.82 8.23 -6.69
C ILE A 210 -0.54 7.78 -6.12
N LEU A 211 -1.65 8.37 -6.58
CA LEU A 211 -2.98 8.04 -6.08
C LEU A 211 -3.39 6.61 -6.45
N LEU A 212 -3.09 6.16 -7.67
CA LEU A 212 -3.35 4.79 -8.10
C LEU A 212 -2.51 3.80 -7.28
N SER A 213 -1.23 4.09 -7.07
CA SER A 213 -0.34 3.28 -6.23
C SER A 213 -0.84 3.19 -4.78
N GLY A 214 -1.25 4.32 -4.20
CA GLY A 214 -1.84 4.35 -2.86
C GLY A 214 -3.14 3.55 -2.79
N LEU A 215 -4.05 3.74 -3.74
CA LEU A 215 -5.34 3.04 -3.78
C LEU A 215 -5.16 1.53 -3.94
N ALA A 216 -4.31 1.11 -4.89
CA ALA A 216 -4.01 -0.30 -5.10
C ALA A 216 -3.37 -0.94 -3.86
N PHE A 217 -2.49 -0.23 -3.17
CA PHE A 217 -1.87 -0.69 -1.93
C PHE A 217 -2.90 -0.83 -0.79
N GLY A 218 -3.80 0.14 -0.62
CA GLY A 218 -4.89 0.05 0.38
C GLY A 218 -5.86 -1.10 0.08
N LEU A 219 -6.32 -1.22 -1.17
CA LEU A 219 -7.23 -2.29 -1.59
C LEU A 219 -6.60 -3.68 -1.50
N PHE A 220 -5.29 -3.79 -1.76
CA PHE A 220 -4.55 -5.04 -1.68
C PHE A 220 -4.56 -5.68 -0.29
N HIS A 221 -4.80 -4.91 0.78
CA HIS A 221 -4.91 -5.46 2.12
C HIS A 221 -6.22 -6.22 2.35
N MET A 222 -7.27 -5.93 1.56
CA MET A 222 -8.60 -6.57 1.65
C MET A 222 -9.15 -6.62 3.09
N ASN A 223 -8.81 -5.61 3.88
CA ASN A 223 -9.13 -5.52 5.30
C ASN A 223 -9.48 -4.06 5.62
N LEU A 224 -10.68 -3.84 6.15
CA LEU A 224 -11.20 -2.50 6.39
C LEU A 224 -10.47 -1.77 7.52
N PHE A 225 -10.02 -2.49 8.55
CA PHE A 225 -9.17 -1.94 9.61
C PHE A 225 -7.86 -1.37 9.04
N GLN A 226 -7.37 -1.91 7.91
CA GLN A 226 -6.11 -1.52 7.30
C GLN A 226 -6.24 -0.53 6.15
N PHE A 227 -7.33 -0.61 5.38
CA PHE A 227 -7.50 0.08 4.09
C PHE A 227 -7.11 1.56 4.14
N PHE A 228 -7.66 2.32 5.10
CA PHE A 228 -7.49 3.78 5.13
C PHE A 228 -6.07 4.20 5.50
N TYR A 229 -5.45 3.60 6.51
CA TYR A 229 -4.06 3.94 6.82
C TYR A 229 -3.11 3.45 5.73
N ALA A 230 -3.35 2.26 5.17
CA ALA A 230 -2.54 1.71 4.10
C ALA A 230 -2.62 2.62 2.87
N PHE A 231 -3.81 3.09 2.49
CA PHE A 231 -3.99 4.06 1.42
C PHE A 231 -3.19 5.35 1.66
N LEU A 232 -3.32 5.96 2.84
CA LEU A 232 -2.63 7.22 3.17
C LEU A 232 -1.11 7.06 3.18
N LEU A 233 -0.59 6.00 3.79
CA LEU A 233 0.82 5.66 3.75
C LEU A 233 1.27 5.37 2.31
N GLY A 234 0.47 4.66 1.53
CA GLY A 234 0.75 4.36 0.13
C GLY A 234 0.88 5.62 -0.73
N VAL A 235 0.07 6.65 -0.47
CA VAL A 235 0.21 7.97 -1.09
C VAL A 235 1.52 8.65 -0.66
N MET A 236 1.86 8.62 0.64
CA MET A 236 3.11 9.20 1.14
C MET A 236 4.35 8.50 0.53
N PHE A 237 4.39 7.18 0.58
CA PHE A 237 5.48 6.37 0.02
C PHE A 237 5.57 6.52 -1.50
N GLY A 238 4.42 6.59 -2.18
CA GLY A 238 4.36 6.91 -3.60
C GLY A 238 4.98 8.27 -3.93
N TYR A 239 4.67 9.30 -3.14
CA TYR A 239 5.29 10.62 -3.28
C TYR A 239 6.81 10.56 -3.04
N ILE A 240 7.26 9.88 -1.99
CA ILE A 240 8.69 9.72 -1.68
C ILE A 240 9.44 9.04 -2.83
N TYR A 241 8.88 7.94 -3.35
CA TYR A 241 9.47 7.24 -4.48
C TYR A 241 9.45 8.11 -5.75
N MET A 242 8.36 8.83 -6.02
CA MET A 242 8.27 9.75 -7.17
C MET A 242 9.39 10.81 -7.17
N ARG A 243 9.70 11.37 -5.98
CA ARG A 243 10.72 12.42 -5.83
C ARG A 243 12.15 11.90 -5.78
N THR A 244 12.36 10.66 -5.33
CA THR A 244 13.73 10.13 -5.12
C THR A 244 14.15 9.10 -6.16
N SER A 245 13.20 8.40 -6.79
CA SER A 245 13.40 7.19 -7.57
C SER A 245 14.27 6.14 -6.86
N LYS A 246 14.19 6.08 -5.52
CA LYS A 246 14.93 5.14 -4.66
C LYS A 246 13.98 4.47 -3.66
N LEU A 247 13.76 3.17 -3.87
CA LEU A 247 12.91 2.34 -3.00
C LEU A 247 13.36 2.34 -1.53
N ARG A 248 14.67 2.35 -1.27
CA ARG A 248 15.24 2.22 0.08
C ARG A 248 14.63 3.18 1.11
N TYR A 249 14.18 4.37 0.70
CA TYR A 249 13.62 5.35 1.63
C TYR A 249 12.21 4.95 2.08
N SER A 250 11.33 4.61 1.14
CA SER A 250 9.97 4.19 1.47
C SER A 250 9.97 2.80 2.11
N THR A 251 10.80 1.87 1.63
CA THR A 251 11.01 0.56 2.27
C THR A 251 11.47 0.70 3.72
N ALA A 252 12.49 1.53 4.01
CA ALA A 252 12.96 1.70 5.39
C ALA A 252 11.90 2.34 6.31
N MET A 253 11.14 3.33 5.83
CA MET A 253 10.04 3.90 6.61
C MET A 253 8.95 2.87 6.89
N HIS A 254 8.61 2.08 5.88
CA HIS A 254 7.61 1.02 5.99
C HIS A 254 8.06 -0.04 6.99
N MET A 255 9.32 -0.49 6.95
CA MET A 255 9.90 -1.40 7.96
C MET A 255 9.83 -0.81 9.38
N ILE A 256 10.17 0.47 9.57
CA ILE A 256 10.10 1.11 10.90
C ILE A 256 8.65 1.16 11.41
N ILE A 257 7.70 1.49 10.54
CA ILE A 257 6.28 1.53 10.86
C ILE A 257 5.75 0.15 11.24
N ASN A 258 6.08 -0.87 10.45
CA ASN A 258 5.67 -2.25 10.71
C ASN A 258 6.36 -2.82 11.95
N PHE A 259 7.61 -2.45 12.22
CA PHE A 259 8.29 -2.82 13.46
C PHE A 259 7.58 -2.23 14.67
N ASN A 260 7.19 -0.95 14.61
CA ASN A 260 6.46 -0.31 15.69
C ASN A 260 5.11 -0.99 15.95
N GLY A 261 4.31 -1.20 14.90
CA GLY A 261 2.95 -1.76 15.05
C GLY A 261 2.89 -3.27 15.25
N GLY A 262 3.82 -4.03 14.68
CA GLY A 262 3.80 -5.49 14.66
C GLY A 262 4.77 -6.17 15.63
N VAL A 263 5.68 -5.42 16.27
CA VAL A 263 6.66 -5.97 17.21
C VAL A 263 6.75 -5.14 18.48
N LEU A 264 7.12 -3.85 18.39
CA LEU A 264 7.36 -3.02 19.57
C LEU A 264 6.08 -2.81 20.40
N ALA A 265 4.99 -2.35 19.77
CA ALA A 265 3.74 -2.12 20.47
C ALA A 265 3.17 -3.42 21.09
N PRO A 266 3.05 -4.55 20.36
CA PRO A 266 2.65 -5.82 20.96
C PRO A 266 3.56 -6.26 22.11
N TRP A 267 4.89 -6.15 21.97
CA TRP A 267 5.83 -6.49 23.03
C TRP A 267 5.64 -5.66 24.29
N ILE A 268 5.30 -4.37 24.16
CA ILE A 268 4.96 -3.51 25.32
C ILE A 268 3.66 -3.98 25.97
N LEU A 269 2.64 -4.34 25.19
CA LEU A 269 1.37 -4.86 25.72
C LEU A 269 1.57 -6.16 26.51
N THR A 270 2.48 -7.05 26.07
CA THR A 270 2.80 -8.29 26.82
C THR A 270 3.49 -8.06 28.17
N ARG A 271 3.87 -6.81 28.50
CA ARG A 271 4.45 -6.47 29.82
C ARG A 271 3.41 -6.27 30.90
N VAL A 272 2.13 -6.23 30.54
CA VAL A 272 1.01 -6.09 31.46
C VAL A 272 0.09 -7.29 31.26
N ASP A 273 -0.34 -7.91 32.36
CA ASP A 273 -1.32 -8.98 32.35
C ASP A 273 -2.73 -8.40 32.11
N LEU A 274 -2.99 -8.05 30.86
CA LEU A 274 -4.27 -7.49 30.41
C LEU A 274 -5.40 -8.51 30.44
N ASP A 275 -5.09 -9.82 30.40
CA ASP A 275 -6.09 -10.89 30.43
C ASP A 275 -6.79 -10.97 31.80
N GLN A 276 -6.09 -10.61 32.87
CA GLN A 276 -6.67 -10.52 34.21
C GLN A 276 -7.40 -9.19 34.48
N LEU A 277 -7.19 -8.17 33.66
CA LEU A 277 -7.69 -6.82 33.93
C LEU A 277 -9.22 -6.77 34.08
N ASP A 278 -9.96 -7.45 33.20
CA ASP A 278 -11.43 -7.48 33.26
C ASP A 278 -11.93 -8.12 34.57
N LYS A 279 -11.36 -9.27 34.95
CA LYS A 279 -11.71 -9.98 36.20
C LYS A 279 -11.43 -9.12 37.43
N VAL A 280 -10.28 -8.45 37.44
CA VAL A 280 -9.86 -7.59 38.54
C VAL A 280 -10.72 -6.32 38.60
N SER A 281 -11.09 -5.76 37.45
CA SER A 281 -12.00 -4.61 37.35
C SER A 281 -13.37 -4.95 37.94
N GLN A 282 -13.95 -6.09 37.54
CA GLN A 282 -15.23 -6.56 38.09
C GLN A 282 -15.15 -6.86 39.59
N ALA A 283 -14.04 -7.42 40.07
CA ALA A 283 -13.84 -7.63 41.51
C ALA A 283 -13.80 -6.30 42.28
N ALA A 284 -13.13 -5.28 41.73
CA ALA A 284 -13.05 -3.95 42.31
C ALA A 284 -14.42 -3.25 42.34
N GLU A 285 -15.21 -3.35 41.25
CA GLU A 285 -16.58 -2.85 41.18
C GLU A 285 -17.51 -3.51 42.22
N ASN A 286 -17.27 -4.79 42.53
CA ASN A 286 -17.98 -5.52 43.57
C ASN A 286 -17.44 -5.27 45.00
N GLY A 287 -16.60 -4.24 45.19
CA GLY A 287 -16.11 -3.81 46.50
C GLY A 287 -14.75 -4.39 46.93
N ASN A 288 -14.12 -5.25 46.11
CA ASN A 288 -12.78 -5.78 46.39
C ASN A 288 -11.68 -4.91 45.75
N VAL A 289 -11.53 -3.68 46.26
CA VAL A 289 -10.55 -2.71 45.75
C VAL A 289 -9.10 -3.21 45.88
N ALA A 290 -8.82 -4.05 46.88
CA ALA A 290 -7.50 -4.64 47.11
C ALA A 290 -7.03 -5.51 45.94
N ALA A 291 -7.95 -6.15 45.20
CA ALA A 291 -7.60 -6.93 44.01
C ALA A 291 -6.98 -6.04 42.91
N MET A 292 -7.52 -4.83 42.71
CA MET A 292 -6.99 -3.86 41.74
C MET A 292 -5.65 -3.29 42.16
N GLU A 293 -5.50 -2.96 43.45
CA GLU A 293 -4.21 -2.51 44.00
C GLU A 293 -3.13 -3.59 43.86
N GLN A 294 -3.47 -4.84 44.14
CA GLN A 294 -2.54 -5.96 44.00
C GLN A 294 -2.14 -6.17 42.53
N TRP A 295 -3.10 -6.21 41.59
CA TRP A 295 -2.80 -6.34 40.17
C TRP A 295 -1.94 -5.17 39.66
N ALA A 296 -2.26 -3.94 40.06
CA ALA A 296 -1.48 -2.75 39.69
C ALA A 296 -0.06 -2.82 40.23
N SER A 297 0.13 -3.28 41.47
CA SER A 297 1.46 -3.45 42.07
C SER A 297 2.31 -4.51 41.33
N GLN A 298 1.69 -5.62 40.92
CA GLN A 298 2.34 -6.69 40.17
C GLN A 298 2.72 -6.26 38.75
N ASN A 299 1.93 -5.38 38.14
CA ASN A 299 2.13 -4.86 36.79
C ASN A 299 2.83 -3.49 36.75
N ALA A 300 3.29 -2.95 37.88
CA ALA A 300 3.76 -1.57 38.00
C ALA A 300 4.85 -1.21 36.98
N THR A 301 5.83 -2.10 36.77
CA THR A 301 6.89 -1.90 35.77
C THR A 301 6.34 -1.91 34.34
N GLY A 302 5.44 -2.84 34.02
CA GLY A 302 4.80 -2.92 32.70
C GLY A 302 3.96 -1.68 32.41
N LEU A 303 3.18 -1.23 33.38
CA LEU A 303 2.38 0.00 33.31
C LEU A 303 3.27 1.24 33.13
N ALA A 304 4.40 1.33 33.82
CA ALA A 304 5.35 2.43 33.64
C ALA A 304 5.96 2.45 32.23
N ILE A 305 6.38 1.30 31.70
CA ILE A 305 6.89 1.18 30.32
C ILE A 305 5.82 1.59 29.32
N MET A 306 4.60 1.07 29.49
CA MET A 306 3.45 1.36 28.65
C MET A 306 3.12 2.86 28.65
N LEU A 307 3.09 3.49 29.82
CA LEU A 307 2.84 4.93 29.96
C LEU A 307 3.89 5.75 29.23
N VAL A 308 5.17 5.49 29.46
CA VAL A 308 6.26 6.20 28.78
C VAL A 308 6.16 6.05 27.27
N TYR A 309 5.90 4.84 26.77
CA TYR A 309 5.73 4.60 25.36
C TYR A 309 4.57 5.39 24.76
N PHE A 310 3.37 5.33 25.35
CA PHE A 310 2.21 6.04 24.80
C PHE A 310 2.34 7.56 24.89
N LEU A 311 2.97 8.09 25.94
CA LEU A 311 3.28 9.52 26.04
C LEU A 311 4.24 9.97 24.95
N LEU A 312 5.34 9.23 24.73
CA LEU A 312 6.30 9.55 23.68
C LEU A 312 5.67 9.40 22.29
N TYR A 313 4.97 8.29 22.04
CA TYR A 313 4.30 8.04 20.77
C TYR A 313 3.23 9.11 20.47
N GLY A 314 2.42 9.46 21.47
CA GLY A 314 1.47 10.56 21.40
C GLY A 314 2.12 11.91 21.09
N ALA A 315 3.23 12.24 21.76
CA ALA A 315 3.99 13.46 21.47
C ALA A 315 4.51 13.49 20.03
N VAL A 316 5.04 12.38 19.51
CA VAL A 316 5.51 12.31 18.12
C VAL A 316 4.34 12.39 17.12
N ILE A 317 3.17 11.83 17.42
CA ILE A 317 1.95 12.01 16.62
C ILE A 317 1.56 13.50 16.54
N LEU A 318 1.58 14.21 17.67
CA LEU A 318 1.28 15.66 17.71
C LEU A 318 2.28 16.46 16.86
N VAL A 319 3.58 16.18 16.99
CA VAL A 319 4.61 16.76 16.12
C VAL A 319 4.33 16.43 14.66
N GLY A 320 3.94 15.19 14.37
CA GLY A 320 3.53 14.70 13.06
C GLY A 320 2.40 15.53 12.47
N PHE A 321 1.34 15.82 13.23
CA PHE A 321 0.22 16.66 12.79
C PHE A 321 0.69 18.07 12.42
N VAL A 322 1.49 18.70 13.28
CA VAL A 322 2.06 20.03 13.01
C VAL A 322 2.89 20.03 11.73
N LEU A 323 3.73 19.02 11.56
CA LEU A 323 4.54 18.85 10.36
C LEU A 323 3.67 18.65 9.12
N LEU A 324 2.66 17.79 9.20
CA LEU A 324 1.75 17.49 8.09
C LEU A 324 1.05 18.78 7.63
N ILE A 325 0.39 19.50 8.53
CA ILE A 325 -0.36 20.72 8.23
C ILE A 325 0.56 21.78 7.60
N ARG A 326 1.75 22.01 8.17
CA ARG A 326 2.70 23.02 7.69
C ARG A 326 3.33 22.68 6.33
N ASN A 327 3.32 21.41 5.92
CA ASN A 327 4.07 20.94 4.75
C ASN A 327 3.20 20.35 3.65
N PHE A 328 1.93 20.02 3.91
CA PHE A 328 1.03 19.40 2.93
C PHE A 328 0.92 20.24 1.64
N ARG A 329 0.81 21.57 1.77
CA ARG A 329 0.74 22.48 0.64
C ARG A 329 2.08 22.74 -0.07
N LYS A 330 3.19 22.25 0.48
CA LYS A 330 4.53 22.41 -0.08
C LYS A 330 4.97 21.21 -0.94
N ALA A 331 4.09 20.24 -1.15
CA ALA A 331 4.33 19.12 -2.06
C ALA A 331 4.38 19.63 -3.50
N GLU A 332 5.44 19.27 -4.23
CA GLU A 332 5.61 19.71 -5.62
C GLU A 332 5.40 18.52 -6.56
N PHE A 333 4.79 18.80 -7.70
CA PHE A 333 4.48 17.85 -8.75
C PHE A 333 4.89 18.43 -10.10
N TYR A 334 5.45 17.61 -10.96
CA TYR A 334 5.88 17.99 -12.30
C TYR A 334 4.92 17.44 -13.36
N THR A 335 4.85 18.14 -14.49
CA THR A 335 4.10 17.69 -15.67
C THR A 335 4.79 16.48 -16.29
N ALA A 336 4.02 15.42 -16.51
CA ALA A 336 4.52 14.20 -17.12
C ALA A 336 4.49 14.28 -18.65
N PRO A 337 5.34 13.53 -19.38
CA PRO A 337 5.42 13.61 -20.83
C PRO A 337 4.10 13.29 -21.56
N GLU A 338 3.32 12.37 -21.00
CA GLU A 338 2.01 11.97 -21.52
C GLU A 338 0.91 12.32 -20.49
N GLU A 339 0.99 13.49 -19.85
CA GLU A 339 0.06 13.85 -18.77
C GLU A 339 -1.41 13.80 -19.26
N LEU A 340 -2.24 13.02 -18.54
CA LEU A 340 -3.65 12.91 -18.86
C LEU A 340 -4.35 14.29 -18.74
N PRO A 341 -5.15 14.71 -19.73
CA PRO A 341 -5.92 15.95 -19.65
C PRO A 341 -6.85 15.97 -18.43
N ARG A 342 -7.06 17.16 -17.88
CA ARG A 342 -8.07 17.35 -16.83
C ARG A 342 -9.46 16.98 -17.38
N GLY A 343 -10.28 16.32 -16.56
CA GLY A 343 -11.63 15.85 -16.94
C GLY A 343 -11.70 14.37 -17.36
N VAL A 344 -10.67 13.83 -18.04
CA VAL A 344 -10.70 12.42 -18.48
C VAL A 344 -9.92 11.46 -17.55
N ARG A 345 -9.09 11.99 -16.63
CA ARG A 345 -8.18 11.21 -15.78
C ARG A 345 -8.87 10.05 -15.07
N ALA A 346 -9.88 10.33 -14.25
CA ALA A 346 -10.55 9.32 -13.44
C ALA A 346 -11.22 8.24 -14.31
N LYS A 347 -11.89 8.64 -15.39
CA LYS A 347 -12.52 7.71 -16.34
C LYS A 347 -11.51 6.82 -17.06
N THR A 348 -10.34 7.36 -17.43
CA THR A 348 -9.28 6.59 -18.09
C THR A 348 -8.61 5.63 -17.11
N VAL A 349 -8.30 6.10 -15.90
CA VAL A 349 -7.54 5.34 -14.90
C VAL A 349 -8.40 4.29 -14.21
N TYR A 350 -9.63 4.63 -13.79
CA TYR A 350 -10.49 3.74 -13.00
C TYR A 350 -11.69 3.20 -13.77
N GLY A 351 -12.18 3.91 -14.78
CA GLY A 351 -13.37 3.53 -15.58
C GLY A 351 -13.11 2.55 -16.72
N ASN A 352 -12.09 1.71 -16.58
CA ASN A 352 -11.75 0.64 -17.52
C ASN A 352 -12.01 -0.73 -16.87
N VAL A 353 -12.27 -1.74 -17.71
CA VAL A 353 -12.75 -3.05 -17.23
C VAL A 353 -11.80 -3.66 -16.21
N GLY A 354 -10.49 -3.68 -16.48
CA GLY A 354 -9.53 -4.31 -15.57
C GLY A 354 -9.46 -3.63 -14.20
N MET A 355 -9.48 -2.29 -14.15
CA MET A 355 -9.45 -1.56 -12.88
C MET A 355 -10.77 -1.67 -12.12
N VAL A 356 -11.91 -1.62 -12.82
CA VAL A 356 -13.23 -1.86 -12.20
C VAL A 356 -13.28 -3.26 -11.59
N THR A 357 -12.86 -4.30 -12.33
CA THR A 357 -12.85 -5.67 -11.81
C THR A 357 -11.94 -5.81 -10.59
N PHE A 358 -10.74 -5.24 -10.61
CA PHE A 358 -9.84 -5.27 -9.45
C PHE A 358 -10.45 -4.59 -8.21
N ILE A 359 -11.02 -3.39 -8.39
CA ILE A 359 -11.66 -2.64 -7.29
C ILE A 359 -12.84 -3.43 -6.73
N VAL A 360 -13.73 -3.93 -7.60
CA VAL A 360 -14.91 -4.70 -7.17
C VAL A 360 -14.48 -5.97 -6.43
N LEU A 361 -13.52 -6.73 -6.96
CA LEU A 361 -13.02 -7.95 -6.32
C LEU A 361 -12.49 -7.66 -4.91
N THR A 362 -11.61 -6.67 -4.77
CA THR A 362 -10.98 -6.33 -3.48
C THR A 362 -11.98 -5.75 -2.48
N VAL A 363 -12.95 -4.94 -2.92
CA VAL A 363 -14.05 -4.46 -2.07
C VAL A 363 -14.94 -5.61 -1.60
N LEU A 364 -15.30 -6.54 -2.49
CA LEU A 364 -16.08 -7.72 -2.11
C LEU A 364 -15.33 -8.61 -1.11
N LEU A 365 -14.04 -8.86 -1.32
CA LEU A 365 -13.23 -9.62 -0.37
C LEU A 365 -13.09 -8.91 0.98
N THR A 366 -12.99 -7.58 0.97
CA THR A 366 -13.01 -6.78 2.22
C THR A 366 -14.34 -6.93 2.94
N ALA A 367 -15.47 -6.84 2.22
CA ALA A 367 -16.80 -6.99 2.79
C ALA A 367 -17.01 -8.41 3.36
N ILE A 368 -16.57 -9.44 2.63
CA ILE A 368 -16.60 -10.83 3.11
C ILE A 368 -15.76 -10.97 4.38
N GLY A 369 -14.56 -10.40 4.41
CA GLY A 369 -13.66 -10.45 5.57
C GLY A 369 -14.15 -9.71 6.81
N LEU A 370 -15.20 -8.89 6.73
CA LEU A 370 -15.84 -8.28 7.90
C LEU A 370 -16.71 -9.28 8.69
N PHE A 371 -17.19 -10.33 8.03
CA PHE A 371 -18.15 -11.29 8.59
C PHE A 371 -17.56 -12.71 8.73
N LEU A 372 -16.25 -12.89 8.52
CA LEU A 372 -15.52 -14.15 8.60
C LEU A 372 -14.31 -14.07 9.54
#